data_AF-A0A662UG78-F1
#
_entry.id   AF-A0A662UG78-F1
#
_cell.length_a   1.000
_cell.length_b   1.000
_cell.length_c   1.000
_cell.angle_alpha   90.00
_cell.angle_beta   90.00
_cell.angle_gamma   90.00
#
_symmetry.space_group_name_H-M   'P 1'
#
loop_
_entity.id
_entity.type
_entity.pdbx_description
1 polymer ?
#
loop_
_entity_poly.entity_id
_entity_poly.type
_entity_poly.pdbx_seq_one_letter_code
_entity_poly.pdbx_strand_id
1 'polypeptide(L)'
;MSQITTLCPICKRPINKDEDMVACAVCGTKMHRRCVEEELLTDSAGEWLCPYDAVLAALDWVDAVLNQYAHALTPEQRDDIVERLKNYLKLLGEIPP
;
A
#
# COMPACT_ATOMS: atom_id res chain seq x y z
N MET A 1 1.01 -25.78 -23.62
CA MET A 1 0.37 -25.23 -22.41
C MET A 1 1.12 -23.94 -22.08
N SER A 2 0.52 -22.77 -22.31
CA SER A 2 1.15 -21.49 -21.97
C SER A 2 1.26 -21.38 -20.46
N GLN A 3 2.48 -21.33 -19.92
CA GLN A 3 2.66 -21.12 -18.49
C GLN A 3 2.18 -19.71 -18.16
N ILE A 4 1.23 -19.58 -17.22
CA ILE A 4 0.83 -18.28 -16.69
C ILE A 4 1.92 -17.84 -15.72
N THR A 5 2.82 -16.99 -16.20
CA THR A 5 3.88 -16.41 -15.38
C THR A 5 3.27 -15.35 -14.46
N THR A 6 3.27 -15.59 -13.16
CA THR A 6 2.82 -14.58 -12.18
C THR A 6 3.93 -13.57 -11.98
N LEU A 7 3.67 -12.28 -12.23
CA LEU A 7 4.63 -11.20 -12.01
C LEU A 7 4.41 -10.58 -10.62
N CYS A 8 5.50 -10.30 -9.91
CA CYS A 8 5.43 -9.53 -8.68
C CYS A 8 5.05 -8.08 -8.98
N PRO A 9 4.00 -7.51 -8.36
CA PRO A 9 3.56 -6.14 -8.62
C PRO A 9 4.58 -5.07 -8.18
N ILE A 10 5.51 -5.40 -7.29
CA ILE A 10 6.53 -4.48 -6.76
C ILE A 10 7.71 -4.39 -7.72
N CYS A 11 8.46 -5.50 -7.91
CA CYS A 11 9.67 -5.50 -8.73
C CYS A 11 9.45 -5.87 -10.21
N LYS A 12 8.20 -6.15 -10.61
CA LYS A 12 7.79 -6.53 -11.97
C LYS A 12 8.48 -7.76 -12.56
N ARG A 13 9.17 -8.55 -11.74
CA ARG A 13 9.82 -9.81 -12.14
C ARG A 13 8.89 -11.02 -11.95
N PRO A 14 9.02 -12.08 -12.78
CA PRO A 14 8.38 -13.36 -12.54
C PRO A 14 8.65 -13.89 -11.14
N ILE A 15 7.62 -14.47 -10.51
CA ILE A 15 7.74 -15.23 -9.27
C ILE A 15 7.94 -16.70 -9.66
N ASN A 16 9.11 -17.24 -9.32
CA ASN A 16 9.43 -18.64 -9.56
C ASN A 16 8.86 -19.53 -8.45
N LYS A 17 8.68 -20.84 -8.74
CA LYS A 17 8.12 -21.78 -7.76
C LYS A 17 9.02 -22.02 -6.54
N ASP A 18 10.30 -21.75 -6.68
CA ASP A 18 11.32 -22.03 -5.66
C ASP A 18 11.65 -20.80 -4.81
N GLU A 19 10.99 -19.66 -5.08
CA GLU A 19 11.20 -18.41 -4.35
C GLU A 19 10.17 -18.25 -3.22
N ASP A 20 10.60 -17.63 -2.12
CA ASP A 20 9.71 -17.28 -1.02
C ASP A 20 8.68 -16.23 -1.47
N MET A 21 7.41 -16.64 -1.46
CA MET A 21 6.28 -15.80 -1.83
C MET A 21 5.27 -15.64 -0.69
N VAL A 22 4.63 -14.48 -0.66
CA VAL A 22 3.47 -14.19 0.17
C VAL A 22 2.29 -13.81 -0.71
N ALA A 23 1.07 -13.94 -0.18
CA ALA A 23 -0.14 -13.50 -0.84
C ALA A 23 -0.74 -12.34 -0.05
N CYS A 24 -1.27 -11.33 -0.75
CA CYS A 24 -2.05 -10.28 -0.14
C CYS A 24 -3.25 -10.89 0.61
N ALA A 25 -3.44 -10.54 1.88
CA ALA A 25 -4.55 -11.03 2.69
C ALA A 25 -5.92 -10.58 2.16
N VAL A 26 -5.97 -9.48 1.40
CA VAL A 26 -7.22 -8.91 0.84
C VAL A 26 -7.56 -9.51 -0.51
N CYS A 27 -6.68 -9.38 -1.50
CA CYS A 27 -6.98 -9.76 -2.90
C CYS A 27 -6.29 -11.04 -3.38
N GLY A 28 -5.42 -11.66 -2.57
CA GLY A 28 -4.68 -12.87 -2.93
C GLY A 28 -3.52 -12.67 -3.92
N THR A 29 -3.19 -11.42 -4.29
CA THR A 29 -2.09 -11.11 -5.19
C THR A 29 -0.76 -11.62 -4.64
N LYS A 30 0.00 -12.35 -5.45
CA LYS A 30 1.28 -12.94 -5.06
C LYS A 30 2.44 -11.96 -5.21
N MET A 31 3.34 -11.96 -4.24
CA MET A 31 4.52 -11.09 -4.20
C MET A 31 5.72 -11.87 -3.66
N HIS A 32 6.93 -11.47 -4.06
CA HIS A 32 8.13 -11.94 -3.39
C HIS A 32 8.10 -11.48 -1.94
N ARG A 33 8.31 -12.39 -1.00
CA ARG A 33 8.34 -12.08 0.44
C ARG A 33 9.28 -10.91 0.74
N ARG A 34 10.50 -10.97 0.20
CA ARG A 34 11.51 -9.93 0.34
C ARG A 34 11.03 -8.54 -0.13
N CYS A 35 10.29 -8.45 -1.23
CA CYS A 35 9.78 -7.16 -1.72
C CYS A 35 8.74 -6.55 -0.78
N VAL A 36 7.94 -7.39 -0.12
CA VAL A 36 6.93 -6.93 0.84
C VAL A 36 7.59 -6.51 2.16
N GLU A 37 8.60 -7.26 2.60
CA GLU A 37 9.37 -6.95 3.81
C GLU A 37 10.21 -5.67 3.68
N GLU A 38 10.86 -5.43 2.53
CA GLU A 38 11.64 -4.21 2.28
C GLU A 38 10.76 -2.94 2.29
N GLU A 39 9.51 -3.06 1.84
CA GLU A 39 8.54 -1.96 1.78
C GLU A 39 7.61 -1.89 3.02
N LEU A 40 7.76 -2.82 3.97
CA LEU A 40 6.94 -2.95 5.20
C LEU A 40 5.43 -2.94 4.93
N LEU A 41 4.98 -3.63 3.88
CA LEU A 41 3.57 -3.65 3.48
C LEU A 41 2.76 -4.67 4.30
N THR A 42 2.43 -4.28 5.54
CA THR A 42 1.54 -5.04 6.42
C THR A 42 0.39 -4.18 6.94
N ASP A 43 -0.74 -4.80 7.22
CA ASP A 43 -1.81 -4.14 7.96
C ASP A 43 -1.50 -4.03 9.47
N SER A 44 -2.44 -3.46 10.23
CA SER A 44 -2.31 -3.33 11.69
C SER A 44 -2.26 -4.67 12.45
N ALA A 45 -2.68 -5.78 11.83
CA ALA A 45 -2.62 -7.13 12.38
C ALA A 45 -1.33 -7.86 11.98
N GLY A 46 -0.48 -7.26 11.14
CA GLY A 46 0.75 -7.87 10.63
C GLY A 46 0.53 -8.74 9.39
N GLU A 47 -0.64 -8.69 8.77
CA GLU A 47 -0.95 -9.44 7.56
C GLU A 47 -0.37 -8.74 6.33
N TRP A 48 0.18 -9.53 5.39
CA TRP A 48 0.82 -9.00 4.19
C TRP A 48 -0.19 -8.36 3.24
N LEU A 49 0.12 -7.13 2.78
CA LEU A 49 -0.69 -6.40 1.81
C LEU A 49 0.08 -6.17 0.52
N CYS A 50 -0.64 -6.14 -0.61
CA CYS A 50 -0.07 -5.62 -1.85
C CYS A 50 -0.04 -4.08 -1.83
N PRO A 51 0.79 -3.42 -2.65
CA PRO A 51 0.89 -1.96 -2.64
C PRO A 51 -0.46 -1.24 -2.80
N TYR A 52 -1.36 -1.80 -3.60
CA TYR A 52 -2.70 -1.24 -3.80
C TYR A 52 -3.55 -1.31 -2.52
N ASP A 53 -3.69 -2.50 -1.95
CA ASP A 53 -4.50 -2.71 -0.73
C ASP A 53 -3.86 -2.03 0.50
N ALA A 54 -2.53 -1.89 0.53
CA ALA A 54 -1.82 -1.14 1.56
C ALA A 54 -2.16 0.35 1.52
N VAL A 55 -2.22 0.96 0.34
CA VAL A 55 -2.64 2.36 0.18
C VAL A 55 -4.10 2.54 0.59
N LEU A 56 -4.99 1.61 0.21
CA LEU A 56 -6.39 1.67 0.64
C LEU A 56 -6.52 1.56 2.16
N ALA A 57 -5.84 0.60 2.79
CA ALA A 57 -5.83 0.46 4.24
C ALA A 57 -5.30 1.72 4.95
N ALA A 58 -4.29 2.38 4.39
CA ALA A 58 -3.80 3.65 4.92
C ALA A 58 -4.85 4.77 4.82
N LEU A 59 -5.60 4.85 3.71
CA LEU A 59 -6.67 5.83 3.55
C LEU A 59 -7.85 5.56 4.51
N ASP A 60 -8.24 4.31 4.68
CA ASP A 60 -9.27 3.91 5.64
C ASP A 60 -8.86 4.28 7.07
N TRP A 61 -7.59 4.09 7.41
CA TRP A 61 -7.04 4.52 8.71
C TRP A 61 -7.07 6.04 8.87
N VAL A 62 -6.70 6.80 7.84
CA VAL A 62 -6.79 8.28 7.86
C VAL A 62 -8.23 8.74 8.05
N ASP A 63 -9.19 8.14 7.33
CA ASP A 63 -10.62 8.44 7.48
C ASP A 63 -11.10 8.18 8.92
N ALA A 64 -10.74 7.04 9.50
CA ALA A 64 -11.08 6.71 10.88
C ALA A 64 -10.51 7.74 11.88
N VAL A 65 -9.26 8.17 11.68
CA VAL A 65 -8.61 9.17 12.54
C VAL A 65 -9.33 10.52 12.43
N LEU A 66 -9.65 10.97 11.22
CA LEU A 66 -10.33 12.25 11.01
C LEU A 66 -11.76 12.22 11.57
N ASN A 67 -12.49 11.13 11.37
CA ASN A 67 -13.86 11.02 11.87
C ASN A 67 -13.95 10.93 13.40
N GLN A 68 -13.00 10.25 14.05
CA GLN A 68 -13.04 10.06 15.51
C GLN A 68 -12.31 11.16 16.29
N TYR A 69 -11.20 11.67 15.75
CA TYR A 69 -10.25 12.51 16.48
C TYR A 69 -10.01 13.88 15.83
N ALA A 70 -10.78 14.31 14.82
CA ALA A 70 -10.59 15.63 14.22
C ALA A 70 -10.56 16.77 15.25
N HIS A 71 -11.38 16.68 16.30
CA HIS A 71 -11.43 17.67 17.38
C HIS A 71 -10.09 17.86 18.11
N ALA A 72 -9.18 16.88 18.06
CA ALA A 72 -7.85 16.94 18.65
C ALA A 72 -6.83 17.70 17.79
N LEU A 73 -7.18 18.08 16.55
CA LEU A 73 -6.30 18.77 15.61
C LEU A 73 -6.51 20.29 15.66
N THR A 74 -5.44 21.04 15.84
CA THR A 74 -5.45 22.51 15.70
C THR A 74 -5.65 22.92 14.24
N PRO A 75 -6.09 24.18 13.97
CA PRO A 75 -6.20 24.68 12.60
C PRO A 75 -4.90 24.53 11.80
N GLU A 76 -3.75 24.86 12.39
CA GLU A 76 -2.44 24.80 11.73
C GLU A 76 -2.05 23.36 11.36
N GLN A 77 -2.36 22.40 12.24
CA GLN A 77 -2.13 20.98 11.96
C GLN A 77 -3.01 20.48 10.81
N ARG A 78 -4.26 20.95 10.73
CA ARG A 78 -5.16 20.61 9.63
C ARG A 78 -4.65 21.16 8.31
N ASP A 79 -4.13 22.39 8.31
CA ASP A 79 -3.57 23.00 7.11
C ASP A 79 -2.32 22.25 6.60
N ASP A 80 -1.39 21.88 7.48
CA ASP A 80 -0.22 21.05 7.11
C ASP A 80 -0.62 19.69 6.53
N ILE A 81 -1.59 19.01 7.15
CA ILE A 81 -2.12 17.73 6.64
C ILE A 81 -2.70 17.91 5.23
N VAL A 82 -3.50 18.97 5.01
CA VAL A 82 -4.10 19.27 3.71
C VAL A 82 -3.03 19.54 2.65
N GLU A 83 -1.99 20.32 2.97
CA GLU A 83 -0.89 20.58 2.03
C GLU A 83 -0.13 19.31 1.65
N ARG A 84 0.18 18.45 2.63
CA ARG A 84 0.83 17.15 2.37
C ARG A 84 -0.02 16.25 1.49
N LEU A 85 -1.33 16.13 1.76
CA LEU A 85 -2.24 15.33 0.94
C LEU A 85 -2.31 15.83 -0.50
N LYS A 86 -2.37 17.16 -0.71
CA LYS A 86 -2.31 17.74 -2.07
C LYS A 86 -1.02 17.37 -2.80
N ASN A 87 0.12 17.38 -2.10
CA ASN A 87 1.40 16.98 -2.68
C ASN A 87 1.40 15.49 -3.06
N TYR A 88 0.86 14.60 -2.23
CA TYR A 88 0.73 13.18 -2.57
C TYR A 88 -0.19 12.93 -3.77
N LEU A 89 -1.32 13.64 -3.86
CA LEU A 89 -2.23 13.56 -5.01
C LEU A 89 -1.54 13.99 -6.31
N LYS A 90 -0.71 15.03 -6.25
CA LYS A 90 0.09 15.47 -7.39
C LYS A 90 1.07 14.38 -7.83
N LEU A 91 1.83 13.82 -6.88
CA LEU A 91 2.76 12.72 -7.17
C LEU A 91 2.03 11.53 -7.81
N LEU A 92 0.87 11.14 -7.28
CA LEU A 92 0.09 10.04 -7.83
C LEU A 92 -0.35 10.27 -9.29
N GLY A 93 -0.72 11.50 -9.64
CA GLY A 93 -1.10 11.87 -11.00
C GLY A 93 0.06 12.03 -11.99
N GLU A 94 1.29 12.22 -11.49
CA GLU A 94 2.49 12.42 -12.30
C GLU A 94 3.30 11.14 -12.54
N ILE A 95 3.01 10.05 -11.81
CA ILE A 95 3.71 8.76 -11.98
C ILE A 95 3.29 8.13 -13.33
N PRO A 96 4.23 7.94 -14.28
CA PRO A 96 3.93 7.25 -15.53
C PRO A 96 3.60 5.76 -15.29
N PRO A 97 2.77 5.15 -16.15
CA PRO A 97 2.35 3.75 -16.04
C PRO A 97 3.49 2.75 -16.19
#